data_AF-A0A1G3BBM2-F1
#
_entry.id   AF-A0A1G3BBM2-F1
#
_cell.length_a   1.000
_cell.length_b   1.000
_cell.length_c   1.000
_cell.angle_alpha   90.00
_cell.angle_beta   90.00
_cell.angle_gamma   90.00
#
_symmetry.space_group_name_H-M   'P 1'
#
loop_
_entity.id
_entity.type
_entity.pdbx_description
1 polymer ?
#
loop_
_entity_poly.entity_id
_entity_poly.type
_entity_poly.pdbx_seq_one_letter_code
_entity_poly.pdbx_strand_id
1 'polypeptide(L)'
;MLPLAIPIERGIPDLRKIQNEMKELAFLSQINVDYQIEKALKYFGDRVREGKLIIIGGIYDFVGAYSKQLGRILITNINGIVNPIDLQDKARAIVKRIPNYDETSEEFKVVSKLIDEKVTRIMV
;
A
#
# COMPACT_ATOMS: atom_id res chain seq x y z
N MET A 1 15.93 10.21 18.50
CA MET A 1 15.94 9.77 17.10
C MET A 1 15.65 8.28 17.10
N LEU A 2 14.52 7.83 16.53
CA LEU A 2 14.29 6.39 16.38
C LEU A 2 15.40 5.82 15.48
N PRO A 3 16.02 4.68 15.80
CA PRO A 3 17.00 4.08 14.91
C PRO A 3 16.34 3.83 13.55
N LEU A 4 16.93 4.42 12.51
CA LEU A 4 16.58 4.17 11.09
C LEU A 4 16.95 2.74 10.67
N ALA A 5 17.81 2.07 11.44
CA ALA A 5 18.10 0.66 11.32
C ALA A 5 16.93 -0.15 11.91
N ILE A 6 15.94 -0.43 11.06
CA ILE A 6 15.36 -1.76 10.79
C ILE A 6 14.34 -1.53 9.66
N PRO A 7 14.70 -1.84 8.40
CA PRO A 7 13.66 -2.19 7.43
C PRO A 7 13.93 -3.48 6.65
N ILE A 8 15.19 -3.77 6.31
CA ILE A 8 15.52 -4.88 5.42
C ILE A 8 15.45 -6.22 6.16
N GLU A 9 15.99 -6.26 7.38
CA GLU A 9 16.11 -7.49 8.17
C GLU A 9 14.78 -8.20 8.43
N ARG A 10 13.67 -7.45 8.53
CA ARG A 10 12.31 -8.00 8.68
C ARG A 10 11.86 -8.79 7.46
N GLY A 11 12.31 -8.42 6.26
CA GLY A 11 11.94 -9.08 5.02
C GLY A 11 12.90 -10.19 4.59
N ILE A 12 14.11 -10.26 5.17
CA ILE A 12 15.14 -11.26 4.82
C ILE A 12 14.62 -12.72 4.86
N PRO A 13 13.84 -13.14 5.88
CA PRO A 13 13.32 -14.51 5.94
C PRO A 13 12.48 -14.91 4.73
N ASP A 14 11.77 -13.95 4.14
CA ASP A 14 10.79 -14.16 3.07
C ASP A 14 11.40 -14.06 1.66
N LEU A 15 12.62 -13.50 1.52
CA LEU A 15 13.29 -13.37 0.22
C LEU A 15 13.45 -14.71 -0.50
N ARG A 16 13.71 -15.80 0.25
CA ARG A 16 13.89 -17.14 -0.30
C ARG A 16 12.66 -17.68 -1.06
N LYS A 17 11.48 -17.12 -0.79
CA LYS A 17 10.23 -17.51 -1.45
C LYS A 17 9.97 -16.70 -2.74
N ILE A 18 10.64 -15.56 -2.91
CA ILE A 18 10.45 -14.67 -4.06
C ILE A 18 11.30 -15.14 -5.25
N GLN A 19 12.56 -15.52 -5.01
CA GLN A 19 13.49 -16.08 -6.01
C GLN A 19 13.57 -15.25 -7.31
N ASN A 20 13.51 -13.93 -7.17
CA ASN A 20 13.59 -12.96 -8.25
C ASN A 20 14.14 -11.65 -7.70
N GLU A 21 15.38 -11.32 -8.07
CA GLU A 21 16.13 -10.19 -7.51
C GLU A 21 15.38 -8.86 -7.58
N MET A 22 14.74 -8.54 -8.71
CA MET A 22 13.95 -7.31 -8.85
C MET A 22 12.76 -7.28 -7.89
N LYS A 23 12.08 -8.41 -7.71
CA LYS A 23 10.97 -8.53 -6.76
C LYS A 23 11.43 -8.57 -5.31
N GLU A 24 12.63 -9.06 -5.02
CA GLU A 24 13.21 -9.07 -3.68
C GLU A 24 13.46 -7.63 -3.19
N LEU A 25 14.11 -6.80 -4.01
CA LEU A 25 14.34 -5.39 -3.68
C LEU A 25 13.03 -4.60 -3.57
N ALA A 26 12.07 -4.88 -4.45
CA ALA A 26 10.73 -4.32 -4.35
C ALA A 26 10.08 -4.73 -3.03
N PHE A 27 10.07 -6.01 -2.68
CA PHE A 27 9.51 -6.48 -1.43
C PHE A 27 10.16 -5.81 -0.21
N LEU A 28 11.49 -5.66 -0.18
CA LEU A 28 12.18 -4.94 0.89
C LEU A 28 11.77 -3.45 0.97
N SER A 29 11.54 -2.81 -0.16
CA SER A 29 11.03 -1.43 -0.21
C SER A 29 9.62 -1.34 0.40
N GLN A 30 8.76 -2.32 0.11
CA GLN A 30 7.44 -2.43 0.72
C GLN A 30 7.51 -2.64 2.24
N ILE A 31 8.39 -3.51 2.73
CA ILE A 31 8.59 -3.69 4.18
C ILE A 31 9.08 -2.41 4.86
N ASN A 32 9.94 -1.63 4.20
CA ASN A 32 10.34 -0.32 4.70
C ASN A 32 9.13 0.61 4.85
N VAL A 33 8.28 0.71 3.82
CA VAL A 33 7.06 1.54 3.85
C VAL A 33 6.10 1.10 4.96
N ASP A 34 5.87 -0.20 5.11
CA ASP A 34 5.02 -0.75 6.18
C ASP A 34 5.54 -0.34 7.57
N TYR A 35 6.86 -0.39 7.77
CA TYR A 35 7.47 0.05 9.03
C TYR A 35 7.25 1.55 9.30
N GLN A 36 7.37 2.41 8.27
CA GLN A 36 7.08 3.84 8.44
C GLN A 36 5.62 4.09 8.79
N ILE A 37 4.69 3.32 8.23
CA ILE A 37 3.27 3.39 8.56
C ILE A 37 3.02 2.92 10.00
N GLU A 38 3.64 1.83 10.42
CA GLU A 38 3.58 1.36 11.81
C GLU A 38 3.99 2.48 12.79
N LYS A 39 5.06 3.22 12.46
CA LYS A 39 5.47 4.39 13.26
C LYS A 39 4.47 5.52 13.17
N ALA A 40 4.00 5.88 11.99
CA ALA A 40 3.01 6.94 11.81
C ALA A 40 1.71 6.66 12.59
N LEU A 41 1.26 5.40 12.63
CA LEU A 41 0.11 4.96 13.42
C LEU A 41 0.35 5.06 14.92
N LYS A 42 1.58 4.85 15.41
CA LYS A 42 1.92 5.08 16.83
C LYS A 42 1.76 6.55 17.23
N TYR A 43 2.02 7.49 16.32
CA TYR A 43 1.91 8.93 16.60
C TYR A 43 0.52 9.51 16.30
N PHE A 44 -0.14 9.03 15.25
CA PHE A 44 -1.39 9.62 14.74
C PHE A 44 -2.60 8.68 14.81
N GLY A 45 -2.47 7.54 15.49
CA GLY A 45 -3.49 6.50 15.56
C GLY A 45 -4.84 7.01 16.05
N ASP A 46 -4.87 7.96 16.98
CA ASP A 46 -6.10 8.54 17.51
C ASP A 46 -6.90 9.25 16.41
N ARG A 47 -6.22 10.07 15.59
CA ARG A 47 -6.83 10.77 14.45
C ARG A 47 -7.32 9.81 13.37
N VAL A 48 -6.62 8.69 13.18
CA VAL A 48 -7.04 7.63 12.26
C VAL A 48 -8.31 6.95 12.76
N ARG A 49 -8.38 6.61 14.06
CA ARG A 49 -9.58 6.00 14.67
C ARG A 49 -10.78 6.94 14.67
N GLU A 50 -10.56 8.23 14.86
CA GLU A 50 -11.59 9.27 14.73
C GLU A 50 -12.04 9.54 13.28
N GLY A 51 -11.42 8.89 12.29
CA GLY A 51 -11.75 9.06 10.87
C GLY A 51 -11.33 10.40 10.28
N LYS A 52 -10.48 11.17 10.99
CA LYS A 52 -9.96 12.50 10.62
C LYS A 52 -8.66 12.45 9.81
N LEU A 53 -7.97 11.30 9.81
CA LEU A 53 -6.72 11.10 9.08
C LEU A 53 -6.71 9.72 8.41
N ILE A 54 -6.13 9.66 7.21
CA ILE A 54 -5.79 8.42 6.53
C ILE A 54 -4.28 8.46 6.27
N ILE A 55 -3.59 7.37 6.57
CA ILE A 55 -2.17 7.17 6.31
C ILE A 55 -2.06 6.15 5.19
N ILE A 56 -1.36 6.52 4.11
CA ILE A 56 -1.22 5.71 2.90
C ILE A 56 0.26 5.41 2.65
N GLY A 57 0.58 4.14 2.42
CA GLY A 57 1.85 3.69 1.87
C GLY A 57 1.81 3.67 0.36
N GLY A 58 2.54 4.60 -0.25
CA GLY A 58 2.71 4.67 -1.69
C GLY A 58 4.11 4.23 -2.10
N ILE A 59 4.22 3.49 -3.20
CA ILE A 59 5.51 3.16 -3.84
C ILE A 59 5.46 3.59 -5.30
N TYR A 60 6.50 4.29 -5.73
CA TYR A 60 6.73 4.57 -7.14
C TYR A 60 7.57 3.44 -7.74
N ASP A 61 6.95 2.60 -8.58
CA ASP A 61 7.54 1.45 -9.24
C ASP A 61 8.23 1.87 -10.54
N PHE A 62 9.50 2.29 -10.45
CA PHE A 62 10.30 2.72 -11.61
C PHE A 62 10.47 1.60 -12.66
N VAL A 63 10.66 0.36 -12.20
CA VAL A 63 11.13 -0.77 -13.04
C VAL A 63 10.05 -1.81 -13.32
N GLY A 64 8.82 -1.60 -12.83
CA GLY A 64 7.71 -2.54 -13.02
C GLY A 64 7.82 -3.81 -12.19
N ALA A 65 8.56 -3.79 -11.06
CA ALA A 65 8.78 -4.97 -10.24
C ALA A 65 7.48 -5.50 -9.58
N TYR A 66 6.51 -4.62 -9.33
CA TYR A 66 5.25 -4.96 -8.68
C TYR A 66 4.12 -5.23 -9.68
N SER A 67 4.13 -4.53 -10.82
CA SER A 67 2.99 -4.47 -11.74
C SER A 67 3.30 -4.87 -13.19
N LYS A 68 4.55 -5.20 -13.52
CA LYS A 68 5.09 -5.30 -14.89
C LYS A 68 4.97 -3.99 -15.70
N GLN A 69 4.50 -2.94 -15.02
CA GLN A 69 4.25 -1.54 -15.34
C GLN A 69 5.39 -0.57 -15.07
N LEU A 70 6.08 0.01 -16.04
CA LEU A 70 7.08 1.05 -15.73
C LEU A 70 6.40 2.32 -15.18
N GLY A 71 7.00 2.94 -14.17
CA GLY A 71 6.66 4.28 -13.67
C GLY A 71 5.29 4.40 -12.97
N ARG A 72 4.77 3.32 -12.39
CA ARG A 72 3.45 3.33 -11.72
C ARG A 72 3.55 3.67 -10.24
N ILE A 73 2.62 4.47 -9.72
CA ILE A 73 2.39 4.60 -8.28
C ILE A 73 1.44 3.49 -7.83
N LEU A 74 1.84 2.78 -6.79
CA LEU A 74 1.06 1.72 -6.15
C LEU A 74 0.77 2.07 -4.70
N ILE A 75 -0.41 1.67 -4.23
CA ILE A 75 -0.78 1.75 -2.82
C ILE A 75 -0.64 0.34 -2.23
N THR A 76 0.28 0.19 -1.29
CA THR A 76 0.63 -1.11 -0.70
C THR A 76 0.11 -1.28 0.73
N ASN A 77 -0.32 -0.20 1.37
CA ASN A 77 -0.77 -0.20 2.76
C ASN A 77 -1.69 1.00 3.03
N ILE A 78 -2.80 0.79 3.74
CA ILE A 78 -3.68 1.85 4.22
C ILE A 78 -3.94 1.64 5.71
N ASN A 79 -3.50 2.58 6.54
CA ASN A 79 -3.64 2.51 8.00
C ASN A 79 -3.16 1.19 8.63
N GLY A 80 -2.16 0.54 8.05
CA GLY A 80 -1.62 -0.75 8.51
C GLY A 80 -2.29 -1.98 7.89
N ILE A 81 -3.37 -1.80 7.11
CA ILE A 81 -4.00 -2.89 6.36
C ILE A 81 -3.10 -3.22 5.17
N VAL A 82 -2.74 -4.49 5.04
CA VAL A 82 -1.81 -4.97 4.00
C VAL A 82 -2.35 -6.15 3.20
N ASN A 83 -3.29 -6.93 3.72
CA ASN A 83 -3.89 -8.02 2.94
C ASN A 83 -4.52 -7.43 1.66
N PRO A 84 -4.24 -7.96 0.46
CA PRO A 84 -4.70 -7.35 -0.79
C PRO A 84 -6.21 -7.13 -0.88
N ILE A 85 -7.00 -8.09 -0.40
CA ILE A 85 -8.47 -8.01 -0.46
C ILE A 85 -8.94 -6.89 0.48
N ASP A 86 -8.52 -6.94 1.75
CA ASP A 86 -8.87 -5.93 2.76
C ASP A 86 -8.37 -4.54 2.37
N LEU A 87 -7.21 -4.45 1.73
CA LEU A 87 -6.58 -3.22 1.28
C LEU A 87 -7.38 -2.57 0.15
N GLN A 88 -7.80 -3.37 -0.85
CA GLN A 88 -8.67 -2.89 -1.93
C GLN A 88 -10.04 -2.48 -1.39
N ASP A 89 -10.63 -3.28 -0.50
CA ASP A 89 -11.92 -2.94 0.13
C ASP A 89 -11.82 -1.66 0.96
N LYS A 90 -10.70 -1.45 1.64
CA LYS A 90 -10.44 -0.20 2.35
C LYS A 90 -10.37 0.99 1.39
N ALA A 91 -9.70 0.85 0.25
CA ALA A 91 -9.63 1.89 -0.77
C ALA A 91 -11.03 2.21 -1.33
N ARG A 92 -11.85 1.19 -1.64
CA ARG A 92 -13.23 1.37 -2.08
C ARG A 92 -14.07 2.10 -1.03
N ALA A 93 -13.93 1.73 0.24
CA ALA A 93 -14.61 2.40 1.35
C ALA A 93 -14.19 3.88 1.51
N ILE A 94 -12.95 4.24 1.18
CA ILE A 94 -12.51 5.64 1.17
C ILE A 94 -13.17 6.41 0.03
N VAL A 95 -13.22 5.84 -1.18
CA VAL A 95 -13.88 6.47 -2.34
C VAL A 95 -15.37 6.70 -2.08
N LYS A 96 -16.04 5.76 -1.40
CA LYS A 96 -17.44 5.88 -0.97
C LYS A 96 -17.74 7.09 -0.08
N ARG A 97 -16.71 7.66 0.57
CA ARG A 97 -16.85 8.85 1.44
C ARG A 97 -16.72 10.17 0.69
N ILE A 98 -16.39 10.14 -0.60
CA ILE A 98 -16.26 11.35 -1.41
C ILE A 98 -17.68 11.93 -1.66
N PRO A 99 -17.87 13.27 -1.54
CA PRO A 99 -19.14 13.90 -1.88
C PRO A 99 -19.58 13.58 -3.31
N ASN A 100 -20.89 13.49 -3.55
CA ASN A 100 -21.47 13.15 -4.86
C ASN A 100 -21.08 11.75 -5.37
N TYR A 101 -20.93 10.80 -4.45
CA TYR A 101 -20.68 9.40 -4.77
C TYR A 101 -21.80 8.79 -5.62
N ASP A 102 -21.47 8.30 -6.82
CA ASP A 102 -22.38 7.59 -7.71
C ASP A 102 -21.71 6.31 -8.25
N GLU A 103 -22.18 5.15 -7.79
CA GLU A 103 -21.69 3.83 -8.22
C GLU A 103 -21.99 3.50 -9.68
N THR A 104 -22.95 4.19 -10.28
CA THR A 104 -23.39 3.94 -11.67
C THR A 104 -22.60 4.75 -12.69
N SER A 105 -21.93 5.81 -12.23
CA SER A 105 -21.10 6.70 -13.04
C SER A 105 -19.94 5.97 -13.70
N GLU A 106 -19.54 6.45 -14.89
CA GLU A 106 -18.40 5.87 -15.60
C GLU A 106 -17.08 6.17 -14.88
N GLU A 107 -16.99 7.34 -14.25
CA GLU A 107 -15.88 7.77 -13.41
C GLU A 107 -15.66 6.77 -12.26
N PHE A 108 -16.73 6.31 -11.60
CA PHE A 108 -16.61 5.33 -10.53
C PHE A 108 -16.12 3.97 -11.04
N LYS A 109 -16.61 3.50 -12.18
CA LYS A 109 -16.12 2.25 -12.79
C LYS A 109 -14.62 2.34 -13.10
N VAL A 110 -14.17 3.48 -13.64
CA VAL A 110 -12.75 3.75 -13.89
C VAL A 110 -11.95 3.72 -12.58
N VAL A 111 -12.43 4.40 -11.52
CA VAL A 111 -11.76 4.39 -10.22
C VAL A 111 -11.69 2.99 -9.61
N SER A 112 -12.78 2.21 -9.69
CA SER A 112 -12.79 0.83 -9.19
C SER A 112 -11.77 -0.03 -9.92
N LYS A 113 -11.68 0.07 -11.25
CA LYS A 113 -10.65 -0.62 -12.02
C LYS A 113 -9.24 -0.17 -11.64
N LEU A 114 -9.04 1.13 -11.39
CA LEU A 114 -7.75 1.64 -10.92
C LEU A 114 -7.39 1.11 -9.52
N ILE A 115 -8.37 0.90 -8.65
CA ILE A 115 -8.15 0.25 -7.35
C ILE A 115 -7.64 -1.17 -7.56
N ASP A 116 -8.31 -1.96 -8.41
CA ASP A 116 -7.93 -3.34 -8.69
C ASP A 116 -6.48 -3.44 -9.24
N GLU A 117 -6.08 -2.47 -10.06
CA GLU A 117 -4.75 -2.43 -10.68
C GLU A 117 -3.65 -1.84 -9.79
N LYS A 118 -3.96 -0.79 -9.02
CA LYS A 118 -2.94 0.04 -8.33
C LYS A 118 -2.89 -0.16 -6.82
N VAL A 119 -3.94 -0.74 -6.24
CA VAL A 119 -3.99 -1.07 -4.82
C VAL A 119 -3.62 -2.55 -4.68
N THR A 120 -2.31 -2.78 -4.61
CA THR A 120 -1.71 -4.11 -4.67
C THR A 120 -0.29 -4.07 -4.10
N ARG A 121 0.28 -5.23 -3.84
CA ARG A 121 1.58 -5.40 -3.20
C ARG A 121 2.16 -6.79 -3.51
N ILE A 122 3.45 -6.99 -3.26
CA ILE A 122 4.07 -8.32 -3.38
C ILE A 122 3.64 -9.17 -2.18
N MET A 123 3.18 -10.40 -2.48
CA MET A 123 2.74 -11.42 -1.52
C MET A 123 3.81 -12.50 -1.40
N VAL A 124 4.01 -13.00 -0.18
CA VAL A 124 5.06 -13.98 0.19
C VAL A 124 4.54 -14.97 1.22
#